data_AF-A0A9P3AUR8-F1
#
_entry.id   AF-A0A9P3AUR8-F1
#
_cell.length_a   1.000
_cell.length_b   1.000
_cell.length_c   1.000
_cell.angle_alpha   90.00
_cell.angle_beta   90.00
_cell.angle_gamma   90.00
#
_symmetry.space_group_name_H-M   'P 1'
#
loop_
_entity.id
_entity.type
_entity.pdbx_description
1 polymer ?
#
loop_
_entity_poly.entity_id
_entity_poly.type
_entity_poly.pdbx_seq_one_letter_code
_entity_poly.pdbx_strand_id
1 'polypeptide(L)'
;MKDEGKSGDRDFLQWDTVSMMSLLDIYVIFAYYSDAKKLENKIAEQKFDNDYIISKIKEIEDYHSSALHWNLKELTDLHFIADKIKYSYLRIEKKTGVKLHGFKGIDVFRNKISKNIKDFVEFSREKARKAQVREYKTIRPKESLNTLSKAKITISNYLGGKYFFTVDEIVLNKNIVKLVESKHSRNSVLPGVSDIKDGLVKMILYSNLCSVEINGISVKSKSVLRLTSAVFIGAVSSKSVQKDVDNCFKTNSLSEKQKEFVERIFKEAEENDFIVQIEGIK
;
A
#
# COMPACT_ATOMS: atom_id res chain seq x y z
N MET A 1 7.51 -13.66 4.45
CA MET A 1 6.91 -13.49 5.80
C MET A 1 7.79 -12.53 6.57
N LYS A 2 7.18 -11.59 7.31
CA LYS A 2 7.87 -10.72 8.26
C LYS A 2 7.44 -11.15 9.66
N ASP A 3 8.38 -11.33 10.57
CA ASP A 3 8.13 -11.73 11.96
C ASP A 3 9.01 -10.86 12.84
N GLU A 4 8.40 -10.19 13.81
CA GLU A 4 9.07 -9.28 14.74
C GLU A 4 9.37 -9.92 16.09
N GLY A 5 9.12 -11.22 16.25
CA GLY A 5 9.20 -11.89 17.56
C GLY A 5 7.84 -12.23 18.11
N LYS A 6 7.78 -13.16 19.07
CA LYS A 6 6.54 -13.62 19.72
C LYS A 6 5.74 -12.48 20.37
N SER A 7 6.40 -11.39 20.74
CA SER A 7 5.79 -10.18 21.30
C SER A 7 5.44 -9.12 20.24
N GLY A 8 5.77 -9.35 18.97
CA GLY A 8 5.55 -8.44 17.85
C GLY A 8 4.64 -9.00 16.77
N ASP A 9 4.59 -8.30 15.64
CA ASP A 9 3.68 -8.65 14.55
C ASP A 9 4.25 -9.76 13.66
N ARG A 10 3.33 -10.43 12.95
CA ARG A 10 3.64 -11.49 12.00
C ARG A 10 2.81 -11.36 10.74
N ASP A 11 3.46 -10.92 9.68
CA ASP A 11 2.83 -10.64 8.39
C ASP A 11 3.19 -11.67 7.32
N PHE A 12 2.19 -12.05 6.55
CA PHE A 12 2.33 -12.97 5.43
C PHE A 12 2.04 -12.23 4.13
N LEU A 13 2.77 -12.62 3.08
CA LEU A 13 2.47 -12.20 1.72
C LEU A 13 1.03 -12.60 1.37
N GLN A 14 0.31 -11.71 0.69
CA GLN A 14 -1.04 -11.95 0.19
C GLN A 14 -1.03 -12.03 -1.34
N TRP A 15 -1.88 -12.90 -1.89
CA TRP A 15 -2.09 -13.00 -3.34
C TRP A 15 -2.42 -11.65 -3.97
N ASP A 16 -3.31 -10.87 -3.33
CA ASP A 16 -3.77 -9.60 -3.89
C ASP A 16 -2.61 -8.58 -4.03
N THR A 17 -1.57 -8.66 -3.19
CA THR A 17 -0.34 -7.88 -3.37
C THR A 17 0.39 -8.29 -4.65
N VAL A 18 0.60 -9.59 -4.86
CA VAL A 18 1.27 -10.11 -6.07
C VAL A 18 0.49 -9.76 -7.32
N SER A 19 -0.83 -9.94 -7.29
CA SER A 19 -1.72 -9.61 -8.39
C SER A 19 -1.69 -8.11 -8.71
N MET A 20 -1.63 -7.23 -7.71
CA MET A 20 -1.48 -5.78 -7.92
C MET A 20 -0.13 -5.43 -8.53
N MET A 21 0.97 -6.02 -8.05
CA MET A 21 2.29 -5.79 -8.65
C MET A 21 2.33 -6.24 -10.11
N SER A 22 1.74 -7.40 -10.44
CA SER A 22 1.60 -7.85 -11.83
C SER A 22 0.75 -6.90 -12.68
N LEU A 23 -0.31 -6.31 -12.13
CA LEU A 23 -1.13 -5.32 -12.84
C LEU A 23 -0.33 -4.06 -13.17
N LEU A 24 0.56 -3.65 -12.28
CA LEU A 24 1.43 -2.47 -12.43
C LEU A 24 2.71 -2.76 -13.21
N ASP A 25 2.83 -3.96 -13.80
CA ASP A 25 4.01 -4.48 -14.49
C ASP A 25 5.30 -4.44 -13.64
N ILE A 26 5.16 -4.74 -12.35
CA ILE A 26 6.26 -4.78 -11.39
C ILE A 26 6.69 -6.24 -11.15
N TYR A 27 7.95 -6.52 -11.43
CA TYR A 27 8.62 -7.78 -11.13
C TYR A 27 8.86 -7.89 -9.61
N VAL A 28 8.34 -8.95 -8.99
CA VAL A 28 8.43 -9.18 -7.54
C VAL A 28 9.46 -10.27 -7.26
N ILE A 29 10.38 -9.98 -6.34
CA ILE A 29 11.30 -10.98 -5.78
C ILE A 29 10.76 -11.42 -4.43
N PHE A 30 10.44 -12.71 -4.28
CA PHE A 30 10.08 -13.25 -2.96
C PHE A 30 11.35 -13.58 -2.19
N ALA A 31 11.62 -12.81 -1.13
CA ALA A 31 12.82 -12.96 -0.32
C ALA A 31 12.51 -13.36 1.13
N TYR A 32 13.58 -13.66 1.87
CA TYR A 32 13.55 -13.96 3.29
C TYR A 32 14.55 -13.09 4.04
N TYR A 33 14.22 -12.76 5.28
CA TYR A 33 15.16 -12.06 6.16
C TYR A 33 16.21 -13.03 6.69
N SER A 34 17.48 -12.71 6.45
CA SER A 34 18.64 -13.50 6.84
C SER A 34 19.32 -12.98 8.11
N ASP A 35 19.04 -11.72 8.47
CA ASP A 35 19.57 -11.06 9.66
C ASP A 35 18.56 -10.06 10.27
N ALA A 36 18.75 -9.73 11.54
CA ALA A 36 17.99 -8.70 12.27
C ALA A 36 18.75 -8.24 13.53
N LYS A 37 18.31 -7.13 14.12
CA LYS A 37 18.78 -6.65 15.42
C LYS A 37 17.71 -6.86 16.50
N LYS A 38 18.16 -7.05 17.74
CA LYS A 38 17.28 -7.04 18.90
C LYS A 38 16.75 -5.63 19.15
N LEU A 39 15.44 -5.52 19.39
CA LEU A 39 14.77 -4.33 19.88
C LEU A 39 13.87 -4.75 21.04
N GLU A 40 14.33 -4.55 22.28
CA GLU A 40 13.63 -4.99 23.49
C GLU A 40 13.29 -6.50 23.46
N ASN A 41 12.01 -6.85 23.44
CA ASN A 41 11.46 -8.21 23.34
C ASN A 41 11.08 -8.61 21.89
N LYS A 42 11.45 -7.78 20.91
CA LYS A 42 11.21 -7.95 19.48
C LYS A 42 12.52 -7.94 18.68
N ILE A 43 12.41 -8.20 17.39
CA ILE A 43 13.47 -7.91 16.41
C ILE A 43 13.05 -6.74 15.51
N ALA A 44 14.04 -5.98 15.05
CA ALA A 44 13.90 -4.88 14.11
C ALA A 44 15.08 -4.85 13.14
N GLU A 45 15.08 -3.89 12.20
CA GLU A 45 16.12 -3.75 11.17
C GLU A 45 16.42 -5.07 10.44
N GLN A 46 15.37 -5.82 10.09
CA GLN A 46 15.53 -7.09 9.39
C GLN A 46 16.13 -6.84 8.00
N LYS A 47 17.11 -7.65 7.61
CA LYS A 47 17.84 -7.54 6.34
C LYS A 47 17.61 -8.77 5.47
N PHE A 48 17.47 -8.53 4.17
CA PHE A 48 17.42 -9.61 3.19
C PHE A 48 18.81 -10.23 2.99
N ASP A 49 18.80 -11.44 2.43
CA ASP A 49 20.01 -12.06 1.89
C ASP A 49 20.41 -11.38 0.58
N ASN A 50 21.43 -10.52 0.62
CA ASN A 50 21.84 -9.73 -0.52
C ASN A 50 22.30 -10.58 -1.72
N ASP A 51 22.99 -11.69 -1.47
CA ASP A 51 23.47 -12.57 -2.56
C ASP A 51 22.28 -13.22 -3.27
N TYR A 52 21.27 -13.64 -2.50
CA TYR A 52 20.02 -14.13 -3.06
C TYR A 52 19.29 -13.06 -3.88
N ILE A 53 19.15 -11.83 -3.35
CA ILE A 53 18.51 -10.73 -4.08
C ILE A 53 19.24 -10.43 -5.40
N ILE A 54 20.57 -10.32 -5.37
CA ILE A 54 21.38 -10.05 -6.57
C ILE A 54 21.21 -11.18 -7.60
N SER A 55 21.18 -12.44 -7.17
CA SER A 55 20.93 -13.56 -8.10
C SER A 55 19.57 -13.46 -8.77
N LYS A 56 18.54 -13.01 -8.04
CA LYS A 56 17.18 -12.85 -8.57
C LYS A 56 17.06 -11.66 -9.51
N ILE A 57 17.78 -10.57 -9.25
CA ILE A 57 17.86 -9.44 -10.19
C ILE A 57 18.47 -9.89 -11.51
N LYS A 58 19.59 -10.62 -11.49
CA LYS A 58 20.21 -11.17 -12.71
C LYS A 58 19.27 -12.11 -13.47
N GLU A 59 18.53 -12.95 -12.74
CA GLU A 59 17.52 -13.83 -13.35
C GLU A 59 16.39 -13.04 -14.04
N ILE A 60 15.99 -11.88 -13.48
CA ILE A 60 15.01 -10.98 -14.11
C ILE A 60 15.60 -10.28 -15.35
N GLU A 61 16.87 -9.88 -15.31
CA GLU A 61 17.55 -9.26 -16.48
C GLU A 61 17.52 -10.17 -17.72
N ASP A 62 17.66 -11.48 -17.50
CA ASP A 62 17.56 -12.51 -18.55
C ASP A 62 16.12 -12.97 -18.84
N TYR A 63 15.12 -12.44 -18.12
CA TYR A 63 13.73 -12.87 -18.25
C TYR A 63 12.98 -12.07 -19.32
N HIS A 64 12.58 -12.75 -20.39
CA HIS A 64 11.96 -12.10 -21.56
C HIS A 64 10.43 -12.07 -21.56
N SER A 65 9.78 -12.47 -20.45
CA SER A 65 8.30 -12.44 -20.33
C SER A 65 7.85 -11.37 -19.35
N SER A 66 6.54 -11.04 -19.36
CA SER A 66 6.00 -9.96 -18.52
C SER A 66 6.10 -10.21 -17.02
N ALA A 67 5.94 -9.14 -16.22
CA ALA A 67 5.95 -9.22 -14.77
C ALA A 67 4.91 -10.21 -14.22
N LEU A 68 3.75 -10.35 -14.89
CA LEU A 68 2.75 -11.37 -14.53
C LEU A 68 3.34 -12.79 -14.58
N HIS A 69 4.00 -13.14 -15.68
CA HIS A 69 4.58 -14.48 -15.85
C HIS A 69 5.71 -14.72 -14.87
N TRP A 70 6.56 -13.71 -14.66
CA TRP A 70 7.61 -13.74 -13.63
C TRP A 70 7.03 -14.00 -12.24
N ASN A 71 6.05 -13.19 -11.83
CA ASN A 71 5.45 -13.27 -10.49
C ASN A 71 4.74 -14.62 -10.25
N LEU A 72 4.12 -15.20 -11.27
CA LEU A 72 3.53 -16.55 -11.20
C LEU A 72 4.59 -17.64 -11.06
N LYS A 73 5.69 -17.56 -11.81
CA LYS A 73 6.84 -18.47 -11.68
C LYS A 73 7.47 -18.37 -10.29
N GLU A 74 7.67 -17.17 -9.77
CA GLU A 74 8.22 -16.97 -8.42
C GLU A 74 7.31 -17.58 -7.34
N LEU A 75 5.99 -17.57 -7.54
CA LEU A 75 5.04 -18.21 -6.62
C LEU A 75 5.15 -19.74 -6.64
N THR A 76 5.45 -20.37 -7.78
CA THR A 76 5.64 -21.83 -7.84
C THR A 76 6.91 -22.24 -7.09
N ASP A 77 7.94 -21.40 -7.12
CA ASP A 77 9.23 -21.64 -6.45
C ASP A 77 9.22 -21.28 -4.96
N LEU A 78 8.13 -20.69 -4.46
CA LEU A 78 8.01 -20.18 -3.10
C LEU A 78 8.17 -21.26 -2.02
N HIS A 79 7.96 -22.53 -2.36
CA HIS A 79 8.16 -23.64 -1.45
C HIS A 79 9.63 -23.80 -1.03
N PHE A 80 10.59 -23.48 -1.90
CA PHE A 80 12.02 -23.51 -1.57
C PHE A 80 12.42 -22.40 -0.59
N ILE A 81 11.74 -21.25 -0.65
CA ILE A 81 11.99 -20.12 0.24
C ILE A 81 11.52 -20.43 1.67
N ALA A 82 10.47 -21.24 1.84
CA ALA A 82 9.93 -21.57 3.17
C ALA A 82 10.98 -22.21 4.09
N ASP A 83 11.83 -23.07 3.55
CA ASP A 83 12.89 -23.74 4.32
C ASP A 83 14.03 -22.76 4.66
N LYS A 84 14.37 -21.86 3.72
CA LYS A 84 15.32 -20.76 3.98
C LYS A 84 14.83 -19.80 5.07
N ILE A 85 13.52 -19.51 5.12
CA ILE A 85 12.91 -18.71 6.19
C ILE A 85 13.11 -19.39 7.55
N LYS A 86 12.75 -20.68 7.67
CA LYS A 86 12.89 -21.41 8.93
C LYS A 86 14.33 -21.41 9.43
N TYR A 87 15.28 -21.73 8.54
CA TYR A 87 16.70 -21.74 8.88
C TYR A 87 17.20 -20.36 9.32
N SER A 88 16.85 -19.32 8.58
CA SER A 88 17.26 -17.95 8.89
C SER A 88 16.67 -17.47 10.22
N TYR A 89 15.42 -17.82 10.50
CA TYR A 89 14.74 -17.42 11.74
C TYR A 89 15.35 -18.11 12.96
N LEU A 90 15.71 -19.39 12.86
CA LEU A 90 16.48 -20.07 13.91
C LEU A 90 17.82 -19.37 14.18
N ARG A 91 18.51 -18.92 13.13
CA ARG A 91 19.77 -18.17 13.28
C ARG A 91 19.54 -16.81 13.94
N ILE A 92 18.50 -16.08 13.54
CA ILE A 92 18.14 -14.80 14.13
C ILE A 92 17.76 -14.95 15.60
N GLU A 93 16.97 -15.98 15.97
CA GLU A 93 16.66 -16.29 17.38
C GLU A 93 17.94 -16.52 18.19
N LYS A 94 18.86 -17.34 17.67
CA LYS A 94 20.14 -17.62 18.34
C LYS A 94 21.01 -16.37 18.50
N LYS A 95 21.08 -15.54 17.45
CA LYS A 95 21.88 -14.31 17.43
C LYS A 95 21.33 -13.23 18.36
N THR A 96 20.01 -13.04 18.37
CA THR A 96 19.36 -11.93 19.08
C THR A 96 18.89 -12.31 20.48
N GLY A 97 18.74 -13.61 20.76
CA GLY A 97 18.11 -14.12 21.98
C GLY A 97 16.59 -13.87 22.05
N VAL A 98 15.98 -13.34 20.99
CA VAL A 98 14.54 -13.07 20.92
C VAL A 98 13.85 -14.29 20.33
N LYS A 99 12.79 -14.75 21.00
CA LYS A 99 11.95 -15.85 20.49
C LYS A 99 11.02 -15.34 19.39
N LEU A 100 11.03 -16.01 18.25
CA LEU A 100 10.13 -15.77 17.12
C LEU A 100 8.87 -16.65 17.22
N HIS A 101 7.90 -16.42 16.35
CA HIS A 101 6.72 -17.27 16.30
C HIS A 101 7.05 -18.67 15.79
N GLY A 102 6.26 -19.66 16.21
CA GLY A 102 6.43 -21.04 15.76
C GLY A 102 6.26 -21.24 14.25
N PHE A 103 6.89 -22.29 13.73
CA PHE A 103 6.92 -22.60 12.30
C PHE A 103 5.61 -23.14 11.72
N LYS A 104 4.65 -23.55 12.56
CA LYS A 104 3.33 -24.03 12.10
C LYS A 104 2.67 -23.05 11.12
N GLY A 105 2.78 -21.73 11.36
CA GLY A 105 2.24 -20.72 10.45
C GLY A 105 2.96 -20.69 9.09
N ILE A 106 4.26 -20.98 9.05
CA ILE A 106 5.04 -21.11 7.82
C ILE A 106 4.61 -22.36 7.06
N ASP A 107 4.41 -23.47 7.75
CA ASP A 107 4.00 -24.74 7.14
C ASP A 107 2.59 -24.64 6.54
N VAL A 108 1.66 -24.03 7.29
CA VAL A 108 0.31 -23.75 6.78
C VAL A 108 0.38 -22.83 5.55
N PHE A 109 1.20 -21.78 5.61
CA PHE A 109 1.41 -20.89 4.48
C PHE A 109 1.96 -21.68 3.27
N ARG A 110 3.10 -22.37 3.42
CA ARG A 110 3.73 -23.23 2.40
C ARG A 110 2.71 -24.16 1.74
N ASN A 111 1.91 -24.87 2.52
CA ASN A 111 0.93 -25.82 2.00
C ASN A 111 -0.19 -25.14 1.19
N LYS A 112 -0.58 -23.91 1.54
CA LYS A 112 -1.62 -23.16 0.82
C LYS A 112 -1.14 -22.62 -0.52
N ILE A 113 0.14 -22.26 -0.63
CA ILE A 113 0.77 -21.80 -1.89
C ILE A 113 1.23 -22.95 -2.76
N SER A 114 1.70 -24.06 -2.19
CA SER A 114 2.29 -25.17 -2.97
C SER A 114 1.27 -26.13 -3.60
N LYS A 115 0.01 -26.14 -3.11
CA LYS A 115 -1.00 -27.10 -3.60
C LYS A 115 -1.71 -26.64 -4.86
N ASN A 116 -2.19 -25.39 -4.87
CA ASN A 116 -2.91 -24.79 -5.99
C ASN A 116 -2.95 -23.27 -5.81
N ILE A 117 -2.71 -22.50 -6.88
CA ILE A 117 -2.85 -21.03 -6.87
C ILE A 117 -4.25 -20.62 -6.40
N LYS A 118 -5.31 -21.38 -6.76
CA LYS A 118 -6.69 -21.10 -6.32
C LYS A 118 -6.83 -21.10 -4.80
N ASP A 119 -6.22 -22.07 -4.11
CA ASP A 119 -6.27 -22.15 -2.65
C ASP A 119 -5.58 -20.94 -1.99
N PHE A 120 -4.48 -20.47 -2.58
CA PHE A 120 -3.77 -19.28 -2.11
C PHE A 120 -4.58 -17.99 -2.34
N VAL A 121 -5.24 -17.88 -3.49
CA VAL A 121 -6.15 -16.79 -3.83
C VAL A 121 -7.27 -16.71 -2.81
N GLU A 122 -8.00 -17.81 -2.57
CA GLU A 122 -9.12 -17.85 -1.63
C GLU A 122 -8.70 -17.52 -0.20
N PHE A 123 -7.61 -18.14 0.28
CA PHE A 123 -7.05 -17.89 1.60
C PHE A 123 -6.65 -16.41 1.79
N SER A 124 -6.02 -15.82 0.77
CA SER A 124 -5.60 -14.41 0.81
C SER A 124 -6.79 -13.46 0.81
N ARG A 125 -7.80 -13.71 -0.02
CA ARG A 125 -9.01 -12.88 -0.12
C ARG A 125 -9.85 -12.93 1.15
N GLU A 126 -9.92 -14.08 1.83
CA GLU A 126 -10.59 -14.18 3.12
C GLU A 126 -9.91 -13.27 4.16
N LYS A 127 -8.57 -13.27 4.21
CA LYS A 127 -7.79 -12.39 5.08
C LYS A 127 -7.97 -10.92 4.71
N ALA A 128 -7.93 -10.58 3.43
CA ALA A 128 -8.12 -9.22 2.94
C ALA A 128 -9.50 -8.67 3.31
N ARG A 129 -10.58 -9.44 3.10
CA ARG A 129 -11.94 -9.06 3.51
C ARG A 129 -12.05 -8.84 5.01
N LYS A 130 -11.43 -9.73 5.82
CA LYS A 130 -11.37 -9.56 7.28
C LYS A 130 -10.62 -8.29 7.68
N ALA A 131 -9.51 -7.97 7.01
CA ALA A 131 -8.75 -6.74 7.24
C ALA A 131 -9.56 -5.49 6.90
N GLN A 132 -10.20 -5.45 5.73
CA GLN A 132 -11.09 -4.37 5.31
C GLN A 132 -12.23 -4.12 6.31
N VAL A 133 -12.85 -5.18 6.84
CA VAL A 133 -13.90 -5.06 7.86
C VAL A 133 -13.37 -4.47 9.17
N ARG A 134 -12.17 -4.87 9.60
CA ARG A 134 -11.54 -4.29 10.80
C ARG A 134 -11.22 -2.82 10.59
N GLU A 135 -10.57 -2.49 9.48
CA GLU A 135 -10.18 -1.11 9.15
C GLU A 135 -11.38 -0.18 8.99
N TYR A 136 -12.45 -0.65 8.36
CA TYR A 136 -13.70 0.11 8.23
C TYR A 136 -14.30 0.48 9.59
N LYS A 137 -14.18 -0.40 10.59
CA LYS A 137 -14.66 -0.16 11.96
C LYS A 137 -13.71 0.73 12.77
N THR A 138 -12.45 0.83 12.37
CA THR A 138 -11.46 1.64 13.09
C THR A 138 -11.65 3.11 12.74
N ILE A 139 -12.04 3.90 13.73
CA ILE A 139 -11.92 5.37 13.66
C ILE A 139 -10.42 5.66 13.75
N ARG A 140 -9.82 6.19 12.68
CA ARG A 140 -8.42 6.60 12.68
C ARG A 140 -8.35 8.09 13.08
N PRO A 141 -7.89 8.45 14.30
CA PRO A 141 -7.84 9.84 14.75
C PRO A 141 -6.82 10.71 13.98
N LYS A 142 -6.07 10.10 13.07
CA LYS A 142 -5.12 10.78 12.17
C LYS A 142 -5.77 11.15 10.84
N GLU A 143 -6.94 10.63 10.51
CA GLU A 143 -7.71 11.03 9.34
C GLU A 143 -8.75 12.06 9.83
N SER A 144 -8.50 13.34 9.58
CA SER A 144 -9.55 14.34 9.74
C SER A 144 -10.47 14.27 8.54
N LEU A 145 -11.58 13.57 8.71
CA LEU A 145 -12.58 13.39 7.69
C LEU A 145 -13.60 14.52 7.77
N ASN A 146 -13.98 15.09 6.62
CA ASN A 146 -15.02 16.13 6.59
C ASN A 146 -16.42 15.51 6.77
N THR A 147 -16.57 14.19 6.56
CA THR A 147 -17.81 13.42 6.78
C THR A 147 -17.51 12.05 7.39
N LEU A 148 -18.49 11.43 8.07
CA LEU A 148 -18.40 10.06 8.62
C LEU A 148 -18.58 8.96 7.54
N SER A 149 -18.28 9.25 6.28
CA SER A 149 -18.69 8.46 5.11
C SER A 149 -17.69 7.38 4.69
N LYS A 150 -16.79 6.95 5.58
CA LYS A 150 -15.81 5.90 5.31
C LYS A 150 -16.50 4.71 4.66
N ALA A 151 -15.91 4.19 3.60
CA ALA A 151 -16.55 3.18 2.76
C ALA A 151 -15.63 2.01 2.46
N LYS A 152 -16.24 0.90 2.04
CA LYS A 152 -15.53 -0.25 1.49
C LYS A 152 -15.60 -0.18 -0.02
N ILE A 153 -14.48 -0.39 -0.68
CA ILE A 153 -14.43 -0.56 -2.13
C ILE A 153 -13.83 -1.91 -2.46
N THR A 154 -14.43 -2.61 -3.42
CA THR A 154 -13.88 -3.85 -3.98
C THR A 154 -13.59 -3.60 -5.45
N ILE A 155 -12.32 -3.69 -5.83
CA ILE A 155 -11.87 -3.46 -7.20
C ILE A 155 -11.50 -4.81 -7.81
N SER A 156 -12.00 -5.09 -9.02
CA SER A 156 -11.61 -6.28 -9.77
C SER A 156 -10.94 -5.86 -11.08
N ASN A 157 -10.02 -6.67 -11.60
CA ASN A 157 -9.37 -6.39 -12.88
C ASN A 157 -9.41 -7.62 -13.82
N TYR A 158 -8.97 -7.40 -15.07
CA TYR A 158 -8.97 -8.40 -16.12
C TYR A 158 -7.94 -9.54 -15.92
N LEU A 159 -6.93 -9.34 -15.07
CA LEU A 159 -5.95 -10.37 -14.68
C LEU A 159 -6.46 -11.27 -13.53
N GLY A 160 -7.72 -11.10 -13.11
CA GLY A 160 -8.31 -11.87 -12.01
C GLY A 160 -7.95 -11.35 -10.61
N GLY A 161 -7.36 -10.15 -10.50
CA GLY A 161 -7.13 -9.46 -9.23
C GLY A 161 -8.45 -9.04 -8.58
N LYS A 162 -8.50 -9.09 -7.24
CA LYS A 162 -9.66 -8.63 -6.45
C LYS A 162 -9.19 -7.96 -5.16
N TYR A 163 -9.24 -6.64 -5.13
CA TYR A 163 -8.67 -5.82 -4.06
C TYR A 163 -9.75 -5.31 -3.13
N PHE A 164 -9.58 -5.54 -1.83
CA PHE A 164 -10.52 -5.14 -0.78
C PHE A 164 -9.95 -3.95 0.01
N PHE A 165 -10.23 -2.73 -0.43
CA PHE A 165 -9.74 -1.52 0.22
C PHE A 165 -10.83 -0.83 1.04
N THR A 166 -10.41 0.05 1.93
CA THR A 166 -11.28 1.10 2.47
C THR A 166 -10.95 2.42 1.78
N VAL A 167 -11.96 3.26 1.62
CA VAL A 167 -11.85 4.65 1.17
C VAL A 167 -12.16 5.51 2.38
N ASP A 168 -11.25 6.43 2.71
CA ASP A 168 -11.34 7.23 3.93
C ASP A 168 -12.60 8.09 3.95
N GLU A 169 -12.94 8.72 2.83
CA GLU A 169 -14.16 9.49 2.66
C GLU A 169 -14.79 9.31 1.27
N ILE A 170 -16.11 9.24 1.22
CA ILE A 170 -16.88 9.30 -0.02
C ILE A 170 -17.72 10.57 -0.07
N VAL A 171 -17.57 11.34 -1.14
CA VAL A 171 -18.42 12.50 -1.42
C VAL A 171 -19.25 12.23 -2.66
N LEU A 172 -20.56 12.03 -2.49
CA LEU A 172 -21.49 11.88 -3.60
C LEU A 172 -22.05 13.25 -3.99
N ASN A 173 -21.83 13.67 -5.24
CA ASN A 173 -22.46 14.86 -5.78
C ASN A 173 -23.11 14.52 -7.12
N LYS A 174 -24.44 14.66 -7.19
CA LYS A 174 -25.27 14.25 -8.32
C LYS A 174 -25.04 12.76 -8.66
N ASN A 175 -24.31 12.49 -9.74
CA ASN A 175 -24.00 11.14 -10.24
C ASN A 175 -22.48 10.87 -10.33
N ILE A 176 -21.68 11.65 -9.58
CA ILE A 176 -20.23 11.45 -9.48
C ILE A 176 -19.91 11.15 -8.01
N VAL A 177 -19.31 9.99 -7.78
CA VAL A 177 -18.74 9.62 -6.48
C VAL A 177 -17.27 10.04 -6.43
N LYS A 178 -16.91 10.86 -5.46
CA LYS A 178 -15.50 11.14 -5.17
C LYS A 178 -14.97 10.13 -4.18
N LEU A 179 -13.92 9.40 -4.56
CA LEU A 179 -13.19 8.47 -3.70
C LEU A 179 -12.01 9.23 -3.10
N VAL A 180 -12.10 9.59 -1.83
CA VAL A 180 -11.11 10.44 -1.16
C VAL A 180 -10.21 9.57 -0.27
N GLU A 181 -8.92 9.58 -0.58
CA GLU A 181 -7.86 9.08 0.29
C GLU A 181 -7.21 10.26 1.02
N SER A 182 -7.08 10.18 2.34
CA SER A 182 -6.59 11.29 3.16
C SER A 182 -5.26 10.96 3.83
N LYS A 183 -4.28 11.87 3.72
CA LYS A 183 -3.03 11.83 4.48
C LYS A 183 -2.91 13.10 5.31
N HIS A 184 -2.42 12.97 6.54
CA HIS A 184 -2.47 14.05 7.51
C HIS A 184 -1.13 14.27 8.20
N SER A 185 -0.82 15.54 8.51
CA SER A 185 0.21 15.89 9.47
C SER A 185 -0.32 16.77 10.60
N ARG A 186 0.12 16.49 11.82
CA ARG A 186 -0.18 17.33 12.99
C ARG A 186 0.77 18.51 13.14
N ASN A 187 2.04 18.32 12.80
CA ASN A 187 3.12 19.25 13.19
C ASN A 187 3.87 19.82 11.98
N SER A 188 3.56 19.40 10.76
CA SER A 188 4.18 19.89 9.53
C SER A 188 3.15 20.36 8.53
N VAL A 189 3.52 21.34 7.70
CA VAL A 189 2.65 21.94 6.67
C VAL A 189 2.15 20.94 5.63
N LEU A 190 2.86 19.82 5.43
CA LEU A 190 2.47 18.74 4.54
C LEU A 190 2.64 17.38 5.25
N PRO A 191 1.84 16.36 4.89
CA PRO A 191 2.08 14.97 5.28
C PRO A 191 3.47 14.46 4.87
N GLY A 192 3.94 13.38 5.51
CA GLY A 192 5.22 12.78 5.20
C GLY A 192 5.28 12.26 3.76
N VAL A 193 6.44 12.33 3.11
CA VAL A 193 6.61 11.86 1.72
C VAL A 193 6.21 10.39 1.57
N SER A 194 6.49 9.54 2.57
CA SER A 194 6.07 8.14 2.56
C SER A 194 4.55 7.98 2.57
N ASP A 195 3.85 8.80 3.37
CA ASP A 195 2.38 8.77 3.44
C ASP A 195 1.76 9.24 2.13
N ILE A 196 2.33 10.28 1.52
CA ILE A 196 1.87 10.79 0.22
C ILE A 196 2.05 9.73 -0.87
N LYS A 197 3.21 9.07 -0.91
CA LYS A 197 3.47 7.97 -1.85
C LYS A 197 2.48 6.82 -1.69
N ASP A 198 2.15 6.44 -0.45
CA ASP A 198 1.12 5.44 -0.17
C ASP A 198 -0.26 5.87 -0.72
N GLY A 199 -0.62 7.14 -0.55
CA GLY A 199 -1.85 7.69 -1.14
C GLY A 199 -1.86 7.66 -2.68
N LEU A 200 -0.72 7.97 -3.31
CA LEU A 200 -0.57 7.93 -4.77
C LEU A 200 -0.73 6.52 -5.36
N VAL A 201 -0.29 5.46 -4.66
CA VAL A 201 -0.52 4.08 -5.10
C VAL A 201 -2.01 3.78 -5.24
N LYS A 202 -2.85 4.28 -4.33
CA LYS A 202 -4.31 4.16 -4.46
C LYS A 202 -4.86 5.00 -5.61
N MET A 203 -4.28 6.16 -5.90
CA MET A 203 -4.69 6.99 -7.04
C MET A 203 -4.49 6.29 -8.38
N ILE A 204 -3.42 5.48 -8.53
CA ILE A 204 -3.23 4.65 -9.73
C ILE A 204 -4.45 3.74 -9.96
N LEU A 205 -4.98 3.14 -8.90
CA LEU A 205 -6.15 2.26 -9.01
C LEU A 205 -7.46 3.03 -9.19
N TYR A 206 -7.69 4.07 -8.38
CA TYR A 206 -8.97 4.78 -8.36
C TYR A 206 -9.23 5.60 -9.62
N SER A 207 -8.17 6.11 -10.26
CA SER A 207 -8.29 6.90 -11.50
C SER A 207 -8.50 6.03 -12.74
N ASN A 208 -8.20 4.73 -12.65
CA ASN A 208 -8.35 3.76 -13.73
C ASN A 208 -9.61 2.88 -13.59
N LEU A 209 -10.59 3.31 -12.77
CA LEU A 209 -11.85 2.57 -12.61
C LEU A 209 -12.77 2.77 -13.82
N CYS A 210 -12.94 1.74 -14.64
CA CYS A 210 -13.80 1.79 -15.84
C CYS A 210 -15.30 1.71 -15.53
N SER A 211 -15.68 0.94 -14.51
CA SER A 211 -17.08 0.80 -14.07
C SER A 211 -17.13 0.89 -12.55
N VAL A 212 -17.98 1.78 -12.04
CA VAL A 212 -18.19 1.97 -10.61
C VAL A 212 -19.68 1.86 -10.32
N GLU A 213 -20.00 1.06 -9.30
CA GLU A 213 -21.37 0.83 -8.86
C GLU A 213 -21.49 1.10 -7.36
N ILE A 214 -22.58 1.77 -6.98
CA ILE A 214 -22.99 1.93 -5.59
C ILE A 214 -24.36 1.28 -5.46
N ASN A 215 -24.48 0.25 -4.61
CA ASN A 215 -25.71 -0.53 -4.44
C ASN A 215 -26.30 -1.05 -5.77
N GLY A 216 -25.45 -1.43 -6.73
CA GLY A 216 -25.85 -1.91 -8.05
C GLY A 216 -26.22 -0.81 -9.06
N ILE A 217 -26.13 0.47 -8.68
CA ILE A 217 -26.39 1.60 -9.56
C ILE A 217 -25.05 2.13 -10.08
N SER A 218 -24.92 2.19 -11.40
CA SER A 218 -23.73 2.72 -12.06
C SER A 218 -23.59 4.22 -11.81
N VAL A 219 -22.40 4.64 -11.40
CA VAL A 219 -22.04 6.03 -11.13
C VAL A 219 -20.70 6.36 -11.79
N LYS A 220 -20.50 7.63 -12.15
CA LYS A 220 -19.15 8.09 -12.49
C LYS A 220 -18.33 8.22 -11.21
N SER A 221 -17.02 8.04 -11.30
CA SER A 221 -16.13 8.22 -10.14
C SER A 221 -15.06 9.27 -10.41
N LYS A 222 -14.53 9.84 -9.33
CA LYS A 222 -13.36 10.71 -9.37
C LYS A 222 -12.47 10.43 -8.16
N SER A 223 -11.20 10.17 -8.40
CA SER A 223 -10.19 9.97 -7.35
C SER A 223 -9.73 11.31 -6.78
N VAL A 224 -9.57 11.36 -5.46
CA VAL A 224 -9.06 12.53 -4.75
C VAL A 224 -8.02 12.10 -3.72
N LEU A 225 -6.82 12.65 -3.81
CA LEU A 225 -5.81 12.60 -2.76
C LEU A 225 -5.90 13.89 -1.96
N ARG A 226 -6.32 13.79 -0.70
CA ARG A 226 -6.41 14.92 0.22
C ARG A 226 -5.24 14.91 1.19
N LEU A 227 -4.50 15.99 1.22
CA LEU A 227 -3.36 16.22 2.10
C LEU A 227 -3.77 17.28 3.12
N THR A 228 -3.94 16.87 4.37
CA THR A 228 -4.40 17.77 5.42
C THR A 228 -3.30 18.07 6.42
N SER A 229 -3.36 19.24 7.06
CA SER A 229 -2.43 19.60 8.13
C SER A 229 -3.07 20.48 9.18
N ALA A 230 -2.69 20.28 10.44
CA ALA A 230 -3.14 21.13 11.55
C ALA A 230 -2.45 22.50 11.59
N VAL A 231 -1.36 22.67 10.85
CA VAL A 231 -0.59 23.92 10.78
C VAL A 231 -0.71 24.64 9.43
N PHE A 232 -1.25 23.96 8.41
CA PHE A 232 -1.51 24.59 7.12
C PHE A 232 -2.70 25.55 7.23
N ILE A 233 -2.62 26.69 6.54
CA ILE A 233 -3.62 27.76 6.55
C ILE A 233 -4.22 27.87 5.16
N GLY A 234 -5.56 27.79 5.09
CA GLY A 234 -6.32 27.85 3.84
C GLY A 234 -6.39 26.51 3.13
N ALA A 235 -6.74 26.55 1.84
CA ALA A 235 -6.84 25.38 0.99
C ALA A 235 -6.43 25.70 -0.44
N VAL A 236 -5.84 24.73 -1.13
CA VAL A 236 -5.46 24.80 -2.54
C VAL A 236 -5.60 23.41 -3.17
N SER A 237 -5.76 23.35 -4.49
CA SER A 237 -5.83 22.08 -5.20
C SER A 237 -5.08 22.12 -6.52
N SER A 238 -4.82 20.94 -7.08
CA SER A 238 -4.40 20.74 -8.48
C SER A 238 -5.31 21.38 -9.54
N LYS A 239 -6.50 21.88 -9.16
CA LYS A 239 -7.42 22.61 -10.04
C LYS A 239 -7.48 24.12 -9.75
N SER A 240 -6.72 24.60 -8.77
CA SER A 240 -6.60 26.02 -8.46
C SER A 240 -5.73 26.74 -9.49
N VAL A 241 -5.97 28.03 -9.70
CA VAL A 241 -5.13 28.84 -10.60
C VAL A 241 -3.75 29.11 -9.97
N GLN A 242 -2.70 29.23 -10.79
CA GLN A 242 -1.32 29.36 -10.30
C GLN A 242 -1.14 30.50 -9.28
N LYS A 243 -1.81 31.64 -9.50
CA LYS A 243 -1.77 32.78 -8.56
C LYS A 243 -2.24 32.40 -7.15
N ASP A 244 -3.26 31.57 -7.04
CA ASP A 244 -3.79 31.12 -5.74
C ASP A 244 -2.83 30.11 -5.09
N VAL A 245 -2.21 29.25 -5.91
CA VAL A 245 -1.17 28.32 -5.46
C VAL A 245 0.02 29.07 -4.88
N ASP A 246 0.56 30.06 -5.60
CA ASP A 246 1.69 30.87 -5.17
C ASP A 246 1.40 31.62 -3.87
N ASN A 247 0.20 32.19 -3.76
CA ASN A 247 -0.25 32.89 -2.55
C ASN A 247 -0.39 31.93 -1.36
N CYS A 248 -0.89 30.72 -1.60
CA CYS A 248 -1.02 29.70 -0.57
C CYS A 248 0.36 29.22 -0.08
N PHE A 249 1.31 29.02 -1.00
CA PHE A 249 2.68 28.63 -0.66
C PHE A 249 3.40 29.70 0.16
N LYS A 250 3.21 30.98 -0.18
CA LYS A 250 3.75 32.11 0.59
C LYS A 250 3.12 32.18 1.98
N THR A 251 1.80 32.09 2.09
CA THR A 251 1.08 32.11 3.37
C THR A 251 1.57 31.01 4.32
N ASN A 252 1.87 29.82 3.79
CA ASN A 252 2.32 28.67 4.57
C ASN A 252 3.84 28.54 4.68
N SER A 253 4.61 29.51 4.16
CA SER A 253 6.09 29.53 4.20
C SER A 253 6.72 28.22 3.71
N LEU A 254 6.19 27.63 2.63
CA LEU A 254 6.77 26.42 2.05
C LEU A 254 8.20 26.70 1.55
N SER A 255 9.13 25.79 1.84
CA SER A 255 10.47 25.79 1.25
C SER A 255 10.41 25.50 -0.26
N GLU A 256 11.43 25.93 -1.02
CA GLU A 256 11.49 25.66 -2.47
C GLU A 256 11.35 24.17 -2.79
N LYS A 257 12.00 23.29 -2.03
CA LYS A 257 11.85 21.83 -2.20
C LYS A 257 10.40 21.34 -2.00
N GLN A 258 9.66 21.95 -1.08
CA GLN A 258 8.25 21.61 -0.86
C GLN A 258 7.37 22.14 -2.00
N LYS A 259 7.65 23.35 -2.50
CA LYS A 259 6.92 23.91 -3.65
C LYS A 259 7.10 23.03 -4.89
N GLU A 260 8.35 22.74 -5.26
CA GLU A 260 8.68 21.85 -6.38
C GLU A 260 8.01 20.48 -6.24
N PHE A 261 7.99 19.94 -5.02
CA PHE A 261 7.35 18.66 -4.75
C PHE A 261 5.82 18.70 -4.92
N VAL A 262 5.16 19.74 -4.41
CA VAL A 262 3.70 19.91 -4.57
C VAL A 262 3.34 20.14 -6.04
N GLU A 263 4.09 20.98 -6.75
CA GLU A 263 3.88 21.24 -8.18
C GLU A 263 4.01 19.97 -9.01
N ARG A 264 5.03 19.15 -8.73
CA ARG A 264 5.17 17.83 -9.37
C ARG A 264 3.96 16.93 -9.12
N ILE A 265 3.43 16.92 -7.89
CA ILE A 265 2.25 16.13 -7.56
C ILE A 265 0.99 16.68 -8.25
N PHE A 266 0.87 18.00 -8.38
CA PHE A 266 -0.26 18.60 -9.10
C PHE A 266 -0.20 18.28 -10.60
N LYS A 267 1.00 18.32 -11.19
CA LYS A 267 1.20 17.87 -12.57
C LYS A 267 0.85 16.40 -12.75
N GLU A 268 1.31 15.52 -11.86
CA GLU A 268 0.94 14.09 -11.86
C GLU A 268 -0.59 13.89 -11.81
N ALA A 269 -1.28 14.69 -11.00
CA ALA A 269 -2.74 14.66 -10.87
C ALA A 269 -3.46 15.09 -12.15
N GLU A 270 -2.91 16.07 -12.84
CA GLU A 270 -3.42 16.51 -14.14
C GLU A 270 -3.22 15.44 -15.22
N GLU A 271 -2.02 14.86 -15.30
CA GLU A 271 -1.66 13.84 -16.31
C GLU A 271 -2.42 12.52 -16.12
N ASN A 272 -2.78 12.16 -14.88
CA ASN A 272 -3.42 10.88 -14.54
C ASN A 272 -4.88 11.02 -14.07
N ASP A 273 -5.51 12.15 -14.36
CA ASP A 273 -6.93 12.43 -14.11
C ASP A 273 -7.41 12.19 -12.66
N PHE A 274 -6.63 12.62 -11.67
CA PHE A 274 -7.07 12.71 -10.27
C PHE A 274 -7.00 14.13 -9.73
N ILE A 275 -7.47 14.33 -8.50
CA ILE A 275 -7.42 15.63 -7.83
C ILE A 275 -6.55 15.52 -6.60
N VAL A 276 -5.56 16.41 -6.48
CA VAL A 276 -4.86 16.64 -5.23
C VAL A 276 -5.45 17.87 -4.56
N GLN A 277 -5.80 17.75 -3.28
CA GLN A 277 -6.27 18.84 -2.43
C GLN A 277 -5.32 18.98 -1.24
N ILE A 278 -4.94 20.19 -0.89
CA ILE A 278 -4.16 20.51 0.30
C ILE A 278 -4.97 21.47 1.14
N GLU A 279 -5.25 21.13 2.38
CA GLU A 279 -6.08 21.97 3.25
C GLU A 279 -5.64 21.96 4.72
N GLY A 280 -5.80 23.13 5.33
CA GLY A 280 -5.70 23.33 6.77
C GLY A 280 -6.96 22.84 7.47
N ILE A 281 -6.78 22.09 8.54
CA ILE A 281 -7.87 21.56 9.37
C ILE A 281 -7.55 21.85 10.83
N LYS A 282 -8.54 22.28 11.60
CA LYS A 282 -8.36 22.60 13.02
C LYS A 282 -8.85 21.46 13.90
#